data_AF-A0A8J9SQ85-F1
#
_entry.id   AF-A0A8J9SQ85-F1
#
_cell.length_a   1.000
_cell.length_b   1.000
_cell.length_c   1.000
_cell.angle_alpha   90.00
_cell.angle_beta   90.00
_cell.angle_gamma   90.00
#
_symmetry.space_group_name_H-M   'P 1'
#
loop_
_entity.id
_entity.type
_entity.pdbx_description
1 polymer ?
#
loop_
_entity_poly.entity_id
_entity_poly.type
_entity_poly.pdbx_seq_one_letter_code
_entity_poly.pdbx_strand_id
1 'polypeptide(L)'
;MSRRKWVALAALLLISSLALSRADDASLGVSDDEETEEVEDQGPHLVARKFLPGKDLVVGRNSTVAIELYNAGNSAAYEVVVRDGEWQAEYFEFDPASMVDTVDRIPAGGTARVEFTVIPLKTGAGVTSPAQITYKAEEDATKLQNAYSTTLRLSIITPFNVFVTRALRWGSYATLGQFKTLEQWRNALIITAVLALVGGGFWVYTSVSESRKRQIYQKALDEVEKMK
;
A
#
# COMPACT_ATOMS: atom_id res chain seq x y z
N MET A 1 -13.37 -5.39 46.73
CA MET A 1 -12.26 -6.03 45.98
C MET A 1 -10.96 -5.63 46.67
N SER A 2 -10.31 -6.53 47.41
CA SER A 2 -9.46 -6.17 48.55
C SER A 2 -7.99 -5.87 48.19
N ARG A 3 -7.44 -4.85 48.86
CA ARG A 3 -6.07 -4.28 48.76
C ARG A 3 -4.91 -5.27 49.00
N ARG A 4 -5.20 -6.55 49.24
CA ARG A 4 -4.22 -7.60 49.53
C ARG A 4 -3.57 -8.22 48.28
N LYS A 5 -4.08 -7.96 47.08
CA LYS A 5 -3.50 -8.48 45.82
C LYS A 5 -2.41 -7.60 45.19
N TRP A 6 -2.26 -6.34 45.63
CA TRP A 6 -1.20 -5.44 45.12
C TRP A 6 0.14 -5.61 45.83
N VAL A 7 0.15 -6.10 47.07
CA VAL A 7 1.38 -6.33 47.84
C VAL A 7 2.18 -7.53 47.30
N ALA A 8 1.50 -8.52 46.71
CA ALA A 8 2.15 -9.69 46.12
C ALA A 8 2.89 -9.41 44.80
N LEU A 9 2.51 -8.34 44.08
CA LEU A 9 3.11 -8.00 42.78
C LEU A 9 4.36 -7.11 42.92
N ALA A 10 4.48 -6.38 44.04
CA ALA A 10 5.67 -5.59 44.38
C ALA A 10 6.83 -6.45 44.93
N ALA A 11 6.54 -7.61 45.51
CA ALA A 11 7.57 -8.51 46.06
C ALA A 11 8.32 -9.34 45.00
N LEU A 12 7.77 -9.45 43.78
CA LEU A 12 8.35 -10.27 42.70
C LEU A 12 9.28 -9.45 41.78
N LEU A 13 9.30 -8.11 41.90
CA LEU A 13 10.16 -7.21 41.12
C LEU A 13 11.48 -6.82 41.82
N LEU A 14 11.73 -7.33 43.03
CA LEU A 14 12.95 -7.03 43.81
C LEU A 14 13.95 -8.21 43.88
N ILE A 15 13.69 -9.31 43.19
CA ILE A 15 14.56 -10.51 43.22
C ILE A 15 15.47 -10.62 41.98
N SER A 16 15.37 -9.72 40.99
CA SER A 16 16.26 -9.73 39.83
C SER A 16 17.55 -8.89 39.97
N SER A 17 17.80 -8.27 41.13
CA SER A 17 18.97 -7.39 41.32
C SER A 17 20.10 -7.96 42.18
N LEU A 18 20.16 -9.28 42.41
CA LEU A 18 21.30 -9.94 43.05
C LEU A 18 21.77 -11.16 42.24
N ALA A 19 22.38 -10.90 41.08
CA ALA A 19 23.40 -11.78 40.55
C ALA A 19 24.75 -11.12 40.87
N LEU A 20 25.27 -11.58 42.01
CA LEU A 20 26.52 -11.23 42.63
C LEU A 20 27.69 -11.54 41.68
N SER A 21 28.59 -10.57 41.59
CA SER A 21 30.00 -10.66 41.21
C SER A 21 30.61 -12.06 41.31
N ARG A 22 31.06 -12.58 40.17
CA ARG A 22 32.15 -13.57 40.11
C ARG A 22 33.39 -12.86 39.59
N ALA A 23 34.35 -12.69 40.48
CA ALA A 23 35.70 -12.28 40.15
C ALA A 23 36.38 -13.44 39.41
N ASP A 24 36.87 -13.17 38.20
CA ASP A 24 37.95 -13.91 37.57
C ASP A 24 38.95 -12.87 37.09
N ASP A 25 40.15 -12.93 37.69
CA ASP A 25 41.36 -12.23 37.29
C ASP A 25 41.66 -12.54 35.81
N ALA A 26 41.51 -11.53 34.97
CA ALA A 26 42.20 -11.48 33.69
C ALA A 26 42.60 -10.03 33.46
N SER A 27 43.89 -9.76 33.70
CA SER A 27 44.56 -8.52 33.35
C SER A 27 44.35 -8.22 31.86
N LEU A 28 43.40 -7.35 31.55
CA LEU A 28 43.28 -6.72 30.25
C LEU A 28 43.98 -5.38 30.35
N GLY A 29 45.17 -5.32 29.78
CA GLY A 29 45.92 -4.09 29.61
C GLY A 29 45.04 -3.08 28.90
N VAL A 30 44.76 -1.98 29.59
CA VAL A 30 44.21 -0.77 28.99
C VAL A 30 45.32 -0.19 28.12
N SER A 31 45.35 -0.60 26.85
CA SER A 31 45.91 0.25 25.80
C SER A 31 44.90 1.36 25.57
N ASP A 32 45.25 2.53 26.06
CA ASP A 32 44.57 3.80 25.87
C ASP A 32 44.78 4.25 24.41
N ASP A 33 44.24 3.46 23.48
CA ASP A 33 44.15 3.82 22.06
C ASP A 33 42.73 4.35 21.83
N GLU A 34 42.45 5.55 22.37
CA GLU A 34 41.43 6.41 21.77
C GLU A 34 42.00 6.87 20.42
N GLU A 35 41.94 5.99 19.41
CA GLU A 35 41.81 6.44 18.04
C GLU A 35 40.51 7.24 17.98
N THR A 36 40.60 8.56 18.12
CA THR A 36 39.67 9.43 17.41
C THR A 36 39.72 8.97 15.97
N GLU A 37 38.73 8.17 15.54
CA GLU A 37 38.43 8.00 14.13
C GLU A 37 38.26 9.43 13.60
N GLU A 38 39.33 9.95 12.98
CA GLU A 38 39.20 11.09 12.09
C GLU A 38 38.03 10.72 11.19
N VAL A 39 36.96 11.51 11.25
CA VAL A 39 35.82 11.32 10.36
C VAL A 39 36.43 11.46 8.98
N GLU A 40 36.80 10.33 8.35
CA GLU A 40 37.35 10.28 7.00
C GLU A 40 36.46 11.21 6.20
N ASP A 41 37.02 12.28 5.64
CA ASP A 41 36.27 13.31 4.93
C ASP A 41 35.31 12.61 3.97
N GLN A 42 34.05 12.47 4.41
CA GLN A 42 33.16 11.54 3.74
C GLN A 42 32.84 12.17 2.40
N GLY A 43 33.43 11.59 1.35
CA GLY A 43 33.16 11.96 -0.02
C GLY A 43 31.67 11.91 -0.35
N PRO A 44 31.28 12.14 -1.62
CA PRO A 44 29.86 12.14 -1.92
C PRO A 44 29.28 10.75 -1.67
N HIS A 45 28.11 10.70 -1.04
CA HIS A 45 27.42 9.45 -0.75
C HIS A 45 25.97 9.56 -1.21
N LEU A 46 25.66 8.94 -2.34
CA LEU A 46 24.32 8.99 -2.91
C LEU A 46 23.45 7.86 -2.37
N VAL A 47 22.33 8.25 -1.76
CA VAL A 47 21.22 7.38 -1.38
C VAL A 47 20.10 7.56 -2.38
N ALA A 48 19.54 6.45 -2.88
CA ALA A 48 18.52 6.49 -3.92
C ALA A 48 17.26 5.73 -3.53
N ARG A 49 16.11 6.38 -3.69
CA ARG A 49 14.80 5.81 -3.45
C ARG A 49 14.01 5.71 -4.74
N LYS A 50 13.70 4.49 -5.15
CA LYS A 50 12.82 4.20 -6.29
C LYS A 50 11.39 4.01 -5.80
N PHE A 51 10.44 4.73 -6.38
CA PHE A 51 9.03 4.64 -6.01
C PHE A 51 8.11 4.98 -7.18
N LEU A 52 6.81 4.68 -7.02
CA LEU A 52 5.76 5.09 -7.94
C LEU A 52 5.02 6.28 -7.33
N PRO A 53 5.07 7.48 -7.94
CA PRO A 53 4.25 8.61 -7.52
C PRO A 53 2.76 8.32 -7.68
N GLY A 54 2.41 7.49 -8.66
CA GLY A 54 1.05 7.02 -8.91
C GLY A 54 0.59 5.96 -7.92
N LYS A 55 -0.72 5.91 -7.67
CA LYS A 55 -1.30 4.99 -6.67
C LYS A 55 -1.37 3.54 -7.14
N ASP A 56 -1.63 3.32 -8.43
CA ASP A 56 -1.92 2.00 -9.00
C ASP A 56 -1.25 1.86 -10.37
N LEU A 57 -0.57 0.73 -10.62
CA LEU A 57 -0.15 0.34 -11.96
C LEU A 57 -1.34 -0.31 -12.67
N VAL A 58 -1.78 0.29 -13.77
CA VAL A 58 -2.95 -0.20 -14.50
C VAL A 58 -2.52 -0.65 -15.89
N VAL A 59 -2.96 -1.85 -16.28
CA VAL A 59 -2.69 -2.40 -17.62
C VAL A 59 -3.14 -1.41 -18.70
N GLY A 60 -2.24 -1.13 -19.65
CA GLY A 60 -2.48 -0.25 -20.78
C GLY A 60 -2.48 1.25 -20.45
N ARG A 61 -1.98 1.66 -19.27
CA ARG A 61 -1.84 3.07 -18.91
C ARG A 61 -0.39 3.45 -18.61
N ASN A 62 0.02 4.61 -19.11
CA ASN A 62 1.31 5.19 -18.79
C ASN A 62 1.42 5.40 -17.28
N SER A 63 2.49 4.86 -16.72
CA SER A 63 2.80 4.94 -15.30
C SER A 63 4.20 5.52 -15.14
N THR A 64 4.32 6.51 -14.27
CA THR A 64 5.61 7.15 -13.99
C THR A 64 6.30 6.42 -12.85
N VAL A 65 7.57 6.06 -13.05
CA VAL A 65 8.49 5.58 -12.01
C VAL A 65 9.43 6.72 -11.69
N ALA A 66 9.56 7.06 -10.41
CA ALA A 66 10.44 8.13 -9.96
C ALA A 66 11.59 7.55 -9.13
N ILE A 67 12.77 8.12 -9.33
CA ILE A 67 13.97 7.85 -8.54
C ILE A 67 14.39 9.17 -7.91
N GLU A 68 14.30 9.24 -6.59
CA GLU A 68 14.82 10.34 -5.80
C GLU A 68 16.23 10.01 -5.31
N LEU A 69 17.16 10.89 -5.62
CA LEU A 69 18.55 10.84 -5.23
C LEU A 69 18.77 11.87 -4.12
N TYR A 70 19.48 11.47 -3.08
CA TYR A 70 19.90 12.34 -1.99
C TYR A 70 21.39 12.16 -1.74
N ASN A 71 22.14 13.25 -1.71
CA ASN A 71 23.55 13.21 -1.34
C ASN A 71 23.70 13.39 0.18
N ALA A 72 23.95 12.28 0.87
CA ALA A 72 24.20 12.24 2.30
C ALA A 72 25.68 12.44 2.68
N GLY A 73 26.57 12.61 1.69
CA GLY A 73 27.99 12.88 1.90
C GLY A 73 28.28 14.36 2.15
N ASN A 74 29.54 14.67 2.49
CA ASN A 74 29.99 16.03 2.81
C ASN A 74 30.51 16.80 1.59
N SER A 75 30.66 16.14 0.43
CA SER A 75 31.07 16.77 -0.83
C SER A 75 30.04 16.56 -1.95
N ALA A 76 30.18 17.30 -3.05
CA ALA A 76 29.26 17.22 -4.18
C ALA A 76 29.52 15.99 -5.06
N ALA A 77 28.46 15.35 -5.55
CA ALA A 77 28.56 14.31 -6.58
C ALA A 77 28.47 14.95 -7.97
N TYR A 78 29.31 14.48 -8.90
CA TYR A 78 29.37 14.98 -10.28
C TYR A 78 29.01 13.90 -11.28
N GLU A 79 28.46 14.31 -12.44
CA GLU A 79 28.08 13.44 -13.57
C GLU A 79 27.30 12.19 -13.12
N VAL A 80 26.20 12.42 -12.41
CA VAL A 80 25.37 11.35 -11.86
C VAL A 80 24.52 10.76 -12.98
N VAL A 81 24.85 9.57 -13.43
CA VAL A 81 24.09 8.82 -14.43
C VAL A 81 23.20 7.80 -13.73
N VAL A 82 21.90 7.88 -13.98
CA VAL A 82 20.89 6.94 -13.48
C VAL A 82 20.47 6.01 -14.61
N ARG A 83 20.55 4.70 -14.39
CA ARG A 83 20.14 3.68 -15.35
C ARG A 83 19.15 2.71 -14.70
N ASP A 84 17.92 2.69 -15.22
CA ASP A 84 16.86 1.77 -14.78
C ASP A 84 16.35 0.90 -15.93
N GLY A 85 17.24 0.07 -16.50
CA GLY A 85 16.98 -0.69 -17.73
C GLY A 85 16.50 -2.13 -17.56
N GLU A 86 16.45 -2.67 -16.33
CA GLU A 86 16.16 -4.09 -16.08
C GLU A 86 14.66 -4.40 -15.97
N TRP A 87 13.85 -3.77 -16.82
CA TRP A 87 12.42 -4.02 -16.89
C TRP A 87 12.11 -5.21 -17.81
N GLN A 88 11.20 -6.08 -17.39
CA GLN A 88 10.81 -7.24 -18.18
C GLN A 88 9.88 -6.82 -19.32
N ALA A 89 10.38 -6.88 -20.56
CA ALA A 89 9.62 -6.50 -21.77
C ALA A 89 8.32 -7.31 -21.98
N GLU A 90 8.20 -8.50 -21.35
CA GLU A 90 6.96 -9.28 -21.36
C GLU A 90 5.82 -8.62 -20.57
N TYR A 91 6.16 -7.90 -19.50
CA TYR A 91 5.20 -7.28 -18.58
C TYR A 91 5.07 -5.78 -18.77
N PHE A 92 6.07 -5.13 -19.37
CA PHE A 92 6.16 -3.70 -19.52
C PHE A 92 6.62 -3.31 -20.92
N GLU A 93 5.95 -2.33 -21.49
CA GLU A 93 6.43 -1.56 -22.63
C GLU A 93 7.12 -0.30 -22.10
N PHE A 94 8.35 -0.07 -22.55
CA PHE A 94 9.20 1.04 -22.15
C PHE A 94 10.22 1.36 -23.24
N ASP A 95 10.72 2.59 -23.27
CA ASP A 95 11.83 2.99 -24.13
C ASP A 95 13.16 2.87 -23.36
N PRO A 96 14.07 1.96 -23.74
CA PRO A 96 15.37 1.81 -23.08
C PRO A 96 16.23 3.08 -23.07
N ALA A 97 16.10 3.93 -24.09
CA ALA A 97 16.84 5.19 -24.14
C ALA A 97 16.31 6.18 -23.10
N SER A 98 14.99 6.17 -22.85
CA SER A 98 14.37 6.99 -21.82
C SER A 98 14.72 6.56 -20.40
N MET A 99 15.23 5.33 -20.20
CA MET A 99 15.61 4.77 -18.89
C MET A 99 17.01 5.15 -18.43
N VAL A 100 17.67 6.06 -19.14
CA VAL A 100 18.97 6.62 -18.78
C VAL A 100 18.82 8.12 -18.68
N ASP A 101 19.14 8.68 -17.52
CA ASP A 101 19.15 10.12 -17.30
C ASP A 101 20.47 10.54 -16.64
N THR A 102 20.87 11.79 -16.85
CA THR A 102 22.13 12.33 -16.32
C THR A 102 21.88 13.64 -15.59
N VAL A 103 22.42 13.74 -14.39
CA VAL A 103 22.37 14.93 -13.55
C VAL A 103 23.80 15.43 -13.34
N ASP A 104 24.09 16.64 -13.80
CA ASP A 104 25.46 17.17 -13.84
C ASP A 104 26.11 17.25 -12.46
N ARG A 105 25.36 17.71 -11.45
CA ARG A 105 25.88 17.92 -10.10
C ARG A 105 24.80 17.84 -9.03
N ILE A 106 25.09 17.12 -7.95
CA ILE A 106 24.26 17.09 -6.74
C ILE A 106 25.11 17.58 -5.55
N PRO A 107 24.85 18.78 -5.00
CA PRO A 107 25.62 19.31 -3.88
C PRO A 107 25.46 18.44 -2.63
N ALA A 108 26.34 18.60 -1.64
CA ALA A 108 26.19 17.96 -0.32
C ALA A 108 24.83 18.34 0.31
N GLY A 109 24.09 17.36 0.81
CA GLY A 109 22.72 17.54 1.30
C GLY A 109 21.68 17.85 0.21
N GLY A 110 22.06 17.82 -1.07
CA GLY A 110 21.18 18.09 -2.21
C GLY A 110 20.32 16.90 -2.60
N THR A 111 19.20 17.20 -3.29
CA THR A 111 18.30 16.19 -3.86
C THR A 111 18.13 16.37 -5.36
N ALA A 112 18.05 15.28 -6.10
CA ALA A 112 17.64 15.27 -7.49
C ALA A 112 16.53 14.23 -7.70
N ARG A 113 15.67 14.44 -8.69
CA ARG A 113 14.58 13.53 -9.03
C ARG A 113 14.58 13.27 -10.52
N VAL A 114 14.60 11.99 -10.87
CA VAL A 114 14.55 11.48 -12.24
C VAL A 114 13.26 10.69 -12.40
N GLU A 115 12.60 10.84 -13.54
CA GLU A 115 11.33 10.17 -13.82
C GLU A 115 11.35 9.45 -15.15
N PHE A 116 10.80 8.24 -15.16
CA PHE A 116 10.71 7.37 -16.32
C PHE A 116 9.27 6.94 -16.55
N THR A 117 8.90 6.69 -17.79
CA THR A 117 7.55 6.22 -18.14
C THR A 117 7.58 4.76 -18.55
N VAL A 118 6.70 3.96 -17.95
CA VAL A 118 6.46 2.55 -18.30
C VAL A 118 4.98 2.29 -18.53
N ILE A 119 4.67 1.36 -19.41
CA ILE A 119 3.29 0.92 -19.70
C ILE A 119 3.15 -0.55 -19.33
N PRO A 120 2.37 -0.90 -18.30
CA PRO A 120 2.14 -2.30 -17.94
C PRO A 120 1.28 -3.01 -18.98
N LEU A 121 1.70 -4.19 -19.46
CA LEU A 121 1.02 -4.98 -20.48
C LEU A 121 0.20 -6.13 -19.90
N LYS A 122 0.66 -6.73 -18.80
CA LYS A 122 0.02 -7.88 -18.15
C LYS A 122 -0.23 -7.61 -16.67
N THR A 123 -1.31 -8.16 -16.14
CA THR A 123 -1.55 -8.16 -14.69
C THR A 123 -0.56 -9.07 -13.99
N GLY A 124 -0.15 -8.70 -12.78
CA GLY A 124 0.77 -9.52 -12.01
C GLY A 124 1.28 -8.79 -10.77
N ALA A 125 2.01 -9.53 -9.95
CA ALA A 125 2.78 -8.97 -8.86
C ALA A 125 4.26 -9.34 -9.08
N GLY A 126 5.15 -8.41 -8.76
CA GLY A 126 6.58 -8.60 -8.98
C GLY A 126 7.41 -7.68 -8.11
N VAL A 127 8.72 -7.82 -8.23
CA VAL A 127 9.70 -6.92 -7.63
C VAL A 127 10.60 -6.43 -8.76
N THR A 128 10.89 -5.14 -8.79
CA THR A 128 11.84 -4.57 -9.76
C THR A 128 13.25 -4.73 -9.26
N SER A 129 14.18 -4.88 -10.19
CA SER A 129 15.59 -4.62 -9.93
C SER A 129 15.81 -3.19 -9.43
N PRO A 130 16.84 -2.98 -8.61
CA PRO A 130 17.28 -1.65 -8.23
C PRO A 130 17.91 -0.96 -9.45
N ALA A 131 17.61 0.32 -9.66
CA ALA A 131 18.33 1.12 -10.64
C ALA A 131 19.80 1.29 -10.24
N GLN A 132 20.69 1.25 -11.22
CA GLN A 132 22.12 1.48 -11.06
C GLN A 132 22.42 2.96 -11.25
N ILE A 133 23.17 3.53 -10.32
CA ILE A 133 23.59 4.93 -10.35
C ILE A 133 25.10 4.98 -10.35
N THR A 134 25.68 5.73 -11.26
CA THR A 134 27.13 5.95 -11.34
C THR A 134 27.44 7.43 -11.23
N TYR A 135 28.45 7.79 -10.44
CA TYR A 135 28.82 9.19 -10.20
C TYR A 135 30.31 9.34 -9.96
N LYS A 136 30.83 10.55 -10.13
CA LYS A 136 32.21 10.92 -9.82
C LYS A 136 32.28 11.64 -8.47
N ALA A 137 33.36 11.40 -7.73
CA ALA A 137 33.61 12.05 -6.45
C ALA A 137 34.07 13.51 -6.59
N GLU A 138 34.76 13.79 -7.69
CA GLU A 138 35.29 15.10 -8.07
C GLU A 138 35.06 15.28 -9.57
N GLU A 139 35.07 16.52 -10.08
CA GLU A 139 34.77 16.82 -11.49
C GLU A 139 35.73 16.09 -12.46
N ASP A 140 37.02 16.07 -12.11
CA ASP A 140 38.09 15.43 -12.91
C ASP A 140 38.37 13.97 -12.53
N ALA A 141 37.57 13.38 -11.63
CA ALA A 141 37.82 12.01 -11.17
C ALA A 141 37.55 10.98 -12.28
N THR A 142 38.56 10.17 -12.61
CA THR A 142 38.42 9.03 -13.54
C THR A 142 37.67 7.85 -12.91
N LYS A 143 37.67 7.75 -11.58
CA LYS A 143 37.04 6.64 -10.86
C LYS A 143 35.55 6.91 -10.65
N LEU A 144 34.71 6.08 -11.26
CA LEU A 144 33.27 6.06 -11.02
C LEU A 144 32.94 5.31 -9.73
N GLN A 145 32.07 5.90 -8.92
CA GLN A 145 31.42 5.27 -7.79
C GLN A 145 30.05 4.73 -8.21
N ASN A 146 29.64 3.61 -7.61
CA ASN A 146 28.36 2.98 -7.87
C ASN A 146 27.46 3.14 -6.64
N ALA A 147 26.20 3.49 -6.89
CA ALA A 147 25.11 3.43 -5.93
C ALA A 147 23.95 2.65 -6.53
N TYR A 148 23.09 2.13 -5.68
CA TYR A 148 21.90 1.40 -6.08
C TYR A 148 20.68 1.98 -5.38
N SER A 149 19.56 2.00 -6.09
CA SER A 149 18.29 2.39 -5.51
C SER A 149 17.62 1.23 -4.76
N THR A 150 16.56 1.53 -4.03
CA THR A 150 15.70 0.52 -3.42
C THR A 150 14.97 -0.32 -4.47
N THR A 151 14.73 -1.60 -4.17
CA THR A 151 13.81 -2.41 -4.98
C THR A 151 12.37 -2.00 -4.72
N LEU A 152 11.51 -2.13 -5.74
CA LEU A 152 10.10 -1.75 -5.64
C LEU A 152 9.22 -2.97 -5.87
N ARG A 153 8.25 -3.18 -4.96
CA ARG A 153 7.21 -4.18 -5.15
C ARG A 153 6.10 -3.60 -6.03
N LEU A 154 5.80 -4.28 -7.12
CA LEU A 154 4.79 -3.91 -8.08
C LEU A 154 3.54 -4.75 -7.92
N SER A 155 2.38 -4.11 -8.09
CA SER A 155 1.09 -4.79 -8.25
C SER A 155 0.36 -4.13 -9.42
N ILE A 156 0.24 -4.88 -10.52
CA ILE A 156 -0.41 -4.43 -11.75
C ILE A 156 -1.84 -4.95 -11.73
N ILE A 157 -2.80 -4.02 -11.80
CA ILE A 157 -4.22 -4.32 -11.76
C ILE A 157 -4.89 -4.03 -13.10
N THR A 158 -6.03 -4.68 -13.35
CA THR A 158 -6.83 -4.39 -14.54
C THR A 158 -7.55 -3.05 -14.40
N PRO A 159 -7.84 -2.36 -15.52
CA PRO A 159 -8.73 -1.20 -15.52
C PRO A 159 -10.09 -1.49 -14.87
N PHE A 160 -10.63 -2.70 -15.05
CA PHE A 160 -11.89 -3.12 -14.45
C PHE A 160 -11.80 -3.19 -12.92
N ASN A 161 -10.71 -3.71 -12.36
CA ASN A 161 -10.53 -3.78 -10.91
C ASN A 161 -10.43 -2.37 -10.28
N VAL A 162 -9.82 -1.41 -10.98
CA VAL A 162 -9.83 0.01 -10.57
C VAL A 162 -11.25 0.54 -10.51
N PHE A 163 -12.04 0.27 -11.55
CA PHE A 163 -13.43 0.69 -11.61
C PHE A 163 -14.26 0.08 -10.47
N VAL A 164 -14.17 -1.23 -10.26
CA VAL A 164 -14.87 -1.93 -9.16
C VAL A 164 -14.46 -1.38 -7.81
N THR A 165 -13.16 -1.19 -7.56
CA THR A 165 -12.67 -0.63 -6.28
C THR A 165 -13.19 0.79 -6.06
N ARG A 166 -13.24 1.59 -7.12
CA ARG A 166 -13.80 2.95 -7.06
C ARG A 166 -15.29 2.91 -6.77
N ALA A 167 -16.05 2.09 -7.51
CA ALA A 167 -17.48 1.91 -7.31
C ALA A 167 -17.81 1.41 -5.89
N LEU A 168 -17.03 0.47 -5.36
CA LEU A 168 -17.16 -0.02 -3.99
C LEU A 168 -16.88 1.08 -2.96
N ARG A 169 -15.92 1.98 -3.19
CA ARG A 169 -15.72 3.14 -2.31
C ARG A 169 -16.94 4.08 -2.33
N TRP A 170 -17.47 4.38 -3.51
CA TRP A 170 -18.69 5.19 -3.65
C TRP A 170 -19.90 4.52 -2.98
N GLY A 171 -20.07 3.22 -3.20
CA GLY A 171 -21.11 2.42 -2.54
C GLY A 171 -20.93 2.39 -1.02
N SER A 172 -19.70 2.28 -0.53
CA SER A 172 -19.39 2.41 0.89
C SER A 172 -19.80 3.78 1.42
N TYR A 173 -19.56 4.88 0.70
CA TYR A 173 -20.05 6.20 1.12
C TYR A 173 -21.58 6.27 1.13
N ALA A 174 -22.25 5.74 0.10
CA ALA A 174 -23.70 5.74 0.00
C ALA A 174 -24.37 4.91 1.12
N THR A 175 -23.71 3.84 1.56
CA THR A 175 -24.20 2.94 2.62
C THR A 175 -23.63 3.27 4.00
N LEU A 176 -23.07 4.46 4.18
CA LEU A 176 -22.47 4.92 5.45
C LEU A 176 -21.44 3.93 6.02
N GLY A 177 -20.70 3.26 5.12
CA GLY A 177 -19.66 2.31 5.44
C GLY A 177 -20.13 0.87 5.69
N GLN A 178 -21.42 0.57 5.54
CA GLN A 178 -21.95 -0.78 5.80
C GLN A 178 -21.49 -1.80 4.75
N PHE A 179 -21.38 -1.41 3.47
CA PHE A 179 -20.94 -2.32 2.40
C PHE A 179 -19.67 -1.82 1.72
N LYS A 180 -18.55 -2.51 2.02
CA LYS A 180 -17.20 -2.21 1.52
C LYS A 180 -16.69 -3.24 0.53
N THR A 181 -17.26 -4.45 0.50
CA THR A 181 -16.82 -5.55 -0.37
C THR A 181 -17.87 -5.93 -1.40
N LEU A 182 -17.43 -6.51 -2.51
CA LEU A 182 -18.33 -7.02 -3.55
C LEU A 182 -19.28 -8.09 -2.98
N GLU A 183 -18.80 -8.91 -2.06
CA GLU A 183 -19.60 -9.94 -1.39
C GLU A 183 -20.72 -9.34 -0.54
N GLN A 184 -20.48 -8.25 0.19
CA GLN A 184 -21.51 -7.59 0.97
C GLN A 184 -22.62 -7.02 0.07
N TRP A 185 -22.24 -6.41 -1.06
CA TRP A 185 -23.20 -5.95 -2.06
C TRP A 185 -23.99 -7.09 -2.69
N ARG A 186 -23.34 -8.21 -3.01
CA ARG A 186 -23.99 -9.42 -3.51
C ARG A 186 -25.01 -9.96 -2.50
N ASN A 187 -24.61 -10.09 -1.23
CA ASN A 187 -25.48 -10.62 -0.19
C ASN A 187 -26.66 -9.68 0.08
N ALA A 188 -26.43 -8.36 0.06
CA ALA A 188 -27.50 -7.36 0.17
C ALA A 188 -28.51 -7.52 -0.98
N LEU A 189 -28.04 -7.66 -2.23
CA LEU A 189 -28.92 -7.90 -3.38
C LEU A 189 -29.75 -9.17 -3.22
N ILE A 190 -29.14 -10.28 -2.79
CA ILE A 190 -29.85 -11.54 -2.54
C ILE A 190 -30.91 -11.35 -1.46
N ILE A 191 -30.58 -10.73 -0.33
CA ILE A 191 -31.53 -10.49 0.76
C ILE A 191 -32.69 -9.60 0.29
N THR A 192 -32.40 -8.52 -0.45
CA THR A 192 -33.45 -7.64 -0.98
C THR A 192 -34.35 -8.36 -2.00
N ALA A 193 -33.79 -9.22 -2.85
CA ALA A 193 -34.58 -10.02 -3.79
C ALA A 193 -35.50 -11.00 -3.06
N VAL A 194 -35.01 -11.67 -2.01
CA VAL A 194 -35.83 -12.55 -1.17
C VAL A 194 -36.94 -11.77 -0.46
N LEU A 195 -36.62 -10.60 0.12
CA LEU A 195 -37.63 -9.74 0.76
C LEU A 195 -38.67 -9.23 -0.23
N ALA A 196 -38.28 -8.88 -1.46
CA ALA A 196 -39.20 -8.44 -2.50
C ALA A 196 -40.14 -9.58 -2.94
N LEU A 197 -39.64 -10.82 -3.05
CA LEU A 197 -40.47 -11.99 -3.36
C LEU A 197 -41.47 -12.28 -2.24
N VAL A 198 -41.03 -12.25 -0.98
CA VAL A 198 -41.92 -12.47 0.18
C VAL A 198 -42.95 -11.35 0.30
N GLY A 199 -42.53 -10.10 0.19
CA GLY A 199 -43.40 -8.93 0.27
C GLY A 199 -44.40 -8.86 -0.89
N GLY A 200 -43.95 -9.13 -2.12
CA GLY A 200 -44.81 -9.21 -3.30
C GLY A 200 -45.83 -10.35 -3.18
N GLY A 201 -45.40 -11.52 -2.70
CA GLY A 201 -46.30 -12.64 -2.40
C GLY A 201 -47.36 -12.28 -1.35
N PHE A 202 -46.97 -11.60 -0.27
CA PHE A 202 -47.90 -11.12 0.75
C PHE A 202 -48.90 -10.08 0.19
N TRP A 203 -48.44 -9.17 -0.67
CA TRP A 203 -49.30 -8.16 -1.32
C TRP A 203 -50.32 -8.80 -2.27
N VAL A 204 -49.91 -9.80 -3.06
CA VAL A 204 -50.82 -10.59 -3.91
C VAL A 204 -51.80 -11.39 -3.04
N TYR A 205 -51.32 -12.02 -1.96
CA TYR A 205 -52.17 -12.77 -1.05
C TYR A 205 -53.28 -11.89 -0.43
N THR A 206 -52.90 -10.73 0.10
CA THR A 206 -53.85 -9.80 0.73
C THR A 206 -54.86 -9.27 -0.28
N SER A 207 -54.42 -8.82 -1.46
CA SER A 207 -55.32 -8.31 -2.52
C SER A 207 -56.31 -9.36 -3.04
N VAL A 208 -55.90 -10.62 -3.23
CA VAL A 208 -56.81 -11.71 -3.62
C VAL A 208 -57.79 -12.04 -2.50
N SER A 209 -57.33 -12.08 -1.25
CA SER A 209 -58.18 -12.36 -0.10
C SER A 209 -59.28 -11.30 0.09
N GLU A 210 -58.94 -10.02 -0.09
CA GLU A 210 -59.90 -8.92 -0.05
C GLU A 210 -60.88 -8.98 -1.22
N SER A 211 -60.41 -9.31 -2.42
CA SER A 211 -61.27 -9.47 -3.60
C SER A 211 -62.30 -10.59 -3.41
N ARG A 212 -61.89 -11.72 -2.82
CA ARG A 212 -62.81 -12.83 -2.48
C ARG A 212 -63.87 -12.39 -1.47
N LYS A 213 -63.46 -11.67 -0.42
CA LYS A 213 -64.42 -11.11 0.55
C LYS A 213 -65.43 -10.21 -0.14
N ARG A 214 -64.99 -9.29 -1.01
CA ARG A 214 -65.89 -8.39 -1.75
C ARG A 214 -66.87 -9.14 -2.66
N GLN A 215 -66.42 -10.18 -3.37
CA GLN A 215 -67.30 -11.01 -4.20
C GLN A 215 -68.38 -11.71 -3.36
N ILE A 216 -68.02 -12.22 -2.18
CA ILE A 216 -68.98 -12.84 -1.27
C ILE A 216 -70.00 -11.80 -0.77
N TYR A 217 -69.54 -10.61 -0.35
CA TYR A 217 -70.43 -9.54 0.08
C TYR A 217 -71.39 -9.08 -1.03
N GLN A 218 -70.91 -8.96 -2.27
CA GLN A 218 -71.77 -8.58 -3.40
C GLN A 218 -72.85 -9.65 -3.68
N LYS A 219 -72.47 -10.94 -3.69
CA LYS A 219 -73.47 -12.02 -3.85
C LYS A 219 -74.53 -12.02 -2.75
N ALA A 220 -74.13 -11.79 -1.51
CA ALA A 220 -75.07 -11.70 -0.38
C ALA A 220 -76.03 -10.50 -0.52
N LEU A 221 -75.56 -9.35 -1.03
CA LEU A 221 -76.42 -8.20 -1.30
C LEU A 221 -77.42 -8.48 -2.42
N ASP A 222 -76.97 -9.07 -3.54
CA ASP A 222 -77.84 -9.44 -4.67
C ASP A 222 -78.93 -10.44 -4.24
N GLU A 223 -78.61 -11.39 -3.35
CA GLU A 223 -79.58 -12.34 -2.80
C GLU A 223 -80.62 -11.65 -1.91
N VAL A 224 -80.21 -10.70 -1.07
CA VAL A 224 -81.13 -9.91 -0.24
C VAL A 224 -82.04 -9.02 -1.10
N GLU A 225 -81.52 -8.44 -2.18
CA GLU A 225 -82.32 -7.64 -3.11
C GLU A 225 -83.37 -8.49 -3.83
N LYS A 226 -83.03 -9.72 -4.22
CA LYS A 226 -83.99 -10.67 -4.84
C LYS A 226 -85.08 -11.19 -3.90
N MET A 227 -84.87 -11.09 -2.58
CA MET A 227 -85.84 -11.53 -1.56
C MET A 227 -86.84 -10.43 -1.16
N LYS A 228 -86.67 -9.20 -1.65
CA LYS A 228 -87.64 -8.10 -1.49
C LYS A 228 -88.64 -8.06 -2.62
#